data_AF-A0A2E5V992-F1
#
_entry.id   AF-A0A2E5V992-F1
#
_cell.length_a   1.000
_cell.length_b   1.000
_cell.length_c   1.000
_cell.angle_alpha   90.00
_cell.angle_beta   90.00
_cell.angle_gamma   90.00
#
_symmetry.space_group_name_H-M   'P 1'
#
loop_
_entity.id
_entity.type
_entity.pdbx_description
1 polymer ?
#
loop_
_entity_poly.entity_id
_entity_poly.type
_entity_poly.pdbx_seq_one_letter_code
_entity_poly.pdbx_strand_id
1 'polypeptide(L)'
;MASYATELTEYTGIVTSVEWRNPHIVFTINNALDNKLWRFEAESIYVLKRAGINDLMVDVGDFVRIAANPSSIKDRDALAKNLLRPDGVEIVLHPTSRPLWSNDFVGVYNRSIENNTNIDTVSENKGFFRTWSNPGTFPKLTAHLPFTDRALQSRNEWDVTDNFATRCEPEGMPRIMRNPHPYEFINLGKIIEIKTELYDTVRTVHMEDSSMPTNINPSRLGYSSGYWENGDLVIKTSHINWPYFDNIGTKQSENVTIEERYTLSNDQNRLYYHFSIKDSYTFYEIATFESYWVALGESLEPYNCRLY
;
A
#
# COMPACT_ATOMS: atom_id res chain seq x y z
N MET A 1 -7.84 3.40 8.38
CA MET A 1 -8.74 2.46 9.08
C MET A 1 -9.54 3.21 10.15
N ALA A 2 -10.44 4.11 9.74
CA ALA A 2 -11.34 4.83 10.67
C ALA A 2 -12.74 4.20 10.76
N SER A 3 -12.96 3.12 10.00
CA SER A 3 -14.27 2.49 9.75
C SER A 3 -14.44 1.13 10.44
N TYR A 4 -13.45 0.67 11.20
CA TYR A 4 -13.48 -0.61 11.92
C TYR A 4 -13.21 -0.37 13.40
N ALA A 5 -13.93 -1.10 14.25
CA ALA A 5 -13.73 -1.08 15.69
C ALA A 5 -12.32 -1.58 16.05
N THR A 6 -11.83 -1.23 17.23
CA THR A 6 -10.56 -1.76 17.74
C THR A 6 -10.72 -3.15 18.37
N GLU A 7 -11.92 -3.45 18.89
CA GLU A 7 -12.22 -4.72 19.54
C GLU A 7 -12.40 -5.85 18.53
N LEU A 8 -11.82 -7.00 18.87
CA LEU A 8 -11.90 -8.21 18.07
C LEU A 8 -13.19 -8.95 18.43
N THR A 9 -13.97 -9.29 17.41
CA THR A 9 -15.15 -10.14 17.52
C THR A 9 -14.90 -11.44 16.76
N GLU A 10 -15.43 -12.52 17.31
CA GLU A 10 -15.33 -13.84 16.71
C GLU A 10 -16.62 -14.23 15.99
N TYR A 11 -16.46 -14.82 14.82
CA TYR A 11 -17.51 -15.30 13.95
C TYR A 11 -17.23 -16.77 13.60
N THR A 12 -18.28 -17.55 13.39
CA THR A 12 -18.17 -18.91 12.86
C THR A 12 -19.22 -19.10 11.79
N GLY A 13 -18.93 -19.86 10.74
CA GLY A 13 -19.90 -20.01 9.66
C GLY A 13 -19.35 -20.74 8.44
N ILE A 14 -20.25 -20.98 7.50
CA ILE A 14 -19.92 -21.61 6.21
C ILE A 14 -19.52 -20.52 5.23
N VAL A 15 -18.35 -20.64 4.60
CA VAL A 15 -17.91 -19.75 3.52
C VAL A 15 -18.86 -19.89 2.33
N THR A 16 -19.44 -18.78 1.88
CA THR A 16 -20.37 -18.73 0.74
C THR A 16 -19.76 -18.10 -0.50
N SER A 17 -18.74 -17.26 -0.34
CA SER A 17 -17.96 -16.70 -1.46
C SER A 17 -16.55 -16.33 -1.03
N VAL A 18 -15.62 -16.43 -1.98
CA VAL A 18 -14.24 -15.92 -1.86
C VAL A 18 -13.96 -15.11 -3.12
N GLU A 19 -13.62 -13.84 -2.95
CA GLU A 19 -13.29 -12.90 -4.01
C GLU A 19 -11.80 -12.59 -3.95
N TRP A 20 -11.04 -13.27 -4.80
CA TRP A 20 -9.59 -13.10 -4.88
C TRP A 20 -9.20 -12.06 -5.94
N ARG A 21 -9.35 -10.78 -5.60
CA ARG A 21 -9.10 -9.66 -6.53
C ARG A 21 -8.41 -8.48 -5.88
N ASN A 22 -7.78 -7.63 -6.70
CA ASN A 22 -7.22 -6.37 -6.23
C ASN A 22 -8.32 -5.38 -5.81
N PRO A 23 -8.09 -4.54 -4.78
CA PRO A 23 -6.89 -4.50 -3.94
C PRO A 23 -6.88 -5.55 -2.81
N HIS A 24 -8.04 -5.97 -2.32
CA HIS A 24 -8.20 -6.72 -1.08
C HIS A 24 -8.91 -8.05 -1.30
N ILE A 25 -8.58 -9.04 -0.47
CA ILE A 25 -9.31 -10.31 -0.49
C ILE A 25 -10.56 -10.15 0.35
N VAL A 26 -11.69 -10.62 -0.19
CA VAL A 26 -12.97 -10.58 0.52
C VAL A 26 -13.52 -11.99 0.58
N PHE A 27 -14.02 -12.41 1.74
CA PHE A 27 -14.80 -13.62 1.87
C PHE A 27 -16.11 -13.33 2.58
N THR A 28 -17.14 -14.07 2.21
CA THR A 28 -18.46 -13.99 2.85
C THR A 28 -18.74 -15.32 3.52
N ILE A 29 -19.28 -15.28 4.74
CA ILE A 29 -19.79 -16.48 5.41
C ILE A 29 -21.28 -16.34 5.68
N ASN A 30 -22.00 -17.45 5.70
CA ASN A 30 -23.26 -17.56 6.43
C ASN A 30 -22.94 -17.83 7.91
N ASN A 31 -23.12 -16.82 8.75
CA ASN A 31 -22.74 -16.86 10.15
C ASN A 31 -23.66 -17.78 10.96
N ALA A 32 -23.08 -18.69 11.73
CA ALA A 32 -23.80 -19.73 12.44
C ALA A 32 -24.69 -19.20 13.57
N LEU A 33 -24.34 -18.05 14.15
CA LEU A 33 -25.07 -17.46 15.28
C LEU A 33 -26.42 -16.85 14.86
N ASP A 34 -26.46 -16.14 13.74
CA ASP A 34 -27.64 -15.38 13.29
C ASP A 34 -28.18 -15.81 11.92
N ASN A 35 -27.52 -16.76 11.26
CA ASN A 35 -27.82 -17.25 9.91
C ASN A 35 -27.90 -16.12 8.87
N LYS A 36 -27.05 -15.10 9.03
CA LYS A 36 -26.92 -13.97 8.10
C LYS A 36 -25.58 -14.01 7.38
N LEU A 37 -25.56 -13.42 6.18
CA LEU A 37 -24.33 -13.22 5.43
C LEU A 37 -23.50 -12.09 6.05
N TRP A 38 -22.24 -12.40 6.34
CA TRP A 38 -21.24 -11.45 6.84
C TRP A 38 -20.08 -11.37 5.85
N ARG A 39 -19.73 -10.14 5.47
CA ARG A 39 -18.59 -9.82 4.60
C ARG A 39 -17.36 -9.56 5.45
N PHE A 40 -16.23 -10.15 5.05
CA PHE A 40 -14.94 -9.96 5.69
C PHE A 40 -13.92 -9.50 4.67
N GLU A 41 -13.35 -8.32 4.90
CA GLU A 41 -12.23 -7.80 4.13
C GLU A 41 -10.91 -8.17 4.79
N ALA A 42 -9.96 -8.68 4.04
CA ALA A 42 -8.60 -8.97 4.50
C ALA A 42 -7.59 -7.98 3.91
N GLU A 43 -6.31 -8.18 4.24
CA GLU A 43 -5.24 -7.32 3.75
C GLU A 43 -5.09 -7.36 2.21
N SER A 44 -4.31 -6.45 1.65
CA SER A 44 -4.06 -6.39 0.21
C SER A 44 -3.55 -7.73 -0.34
N ILE A 45 -3.98 -8.08 -1.56
CA ILE A 45 -3.60 -9.32 -2.22
C ILE A 45 -2.07 -9.47 -2.32
N TYR A 46 -1.35 -8.37 -2.54
CA TYR A 46 0.11 -8.38 -2.61
C TYR A 46 0.74 -8.81 -1.28
N VAL A 47 0.27 -8.26 -0.16
CA VAL A 47 0.76 -8.63 1.18
C VAL A 47 0.43 -10.08 1.51
N LEU A 48 -0.79 -10.53 1.19
CA LEU A 48 -1.24 -11.90 1.45
C LEU A 48 -0.51 -12.93 0.58
N LYS A 49 -0.40 -12.69 -0.73
CA LYS A 49 0.38 -13.53 -1.66
C LYS A 49 1.81 -13.66 -1.18
N ARG A 50 2.44 -12.54 -0.83
CA ARG A 50 3.79 -12.57 -0.30
C ARG A 50 3.82 -13.45 0.93
N ALA A 51 2.89 -13.32 1.87
CA ALA A 51 2.76 -14.15 3.07
C ALA A 51 2.50 -15.66 2.83
N GLY A 52 2.44 -16.10 1.56
CA GLY A 52 2.18 -17.49 1.19
C GLY A 52 0.70 -17.80 1.06
N ILE A 53 -0.18 -16.80 1.21
CA ILE A 53 -1.63 -16.97 1.15
C ILE A 53 -2.12 -16.81 -0.29
N ASN A 54 -2.87 -17.78 -0.78
CA ASN A 54 -3.43 -17.78 -2.14
C ASN A 54 -4.92 -18.17 -2.15
N ASP A 55 -5.51 -18.16 -3.33
CA ASP A 55 -6.93 -18.44 -3.61
C ASP A 55 -7.35 -19.87 -3.30
N LEU A 56 -6.42 -20.79 -3.05
CA LEU A 56 -6.69 -22.19 -2.66
C LEU A 56 -6.72 -22.39 -1.14
N MET A 57 -6.55 -21.33 -0.35
CA MET A 57 -6.45 -21.46 1.11
C MET A 57 -7.79 -21.44 1.85
N VAL A 58 -8.86 -21.02 1.20
CA VAL A 58 -10.21 -21.01 1.78
C VAL A 58 -11.19 -21.40 0.68
N ASP A 59 -11.93 -22.49 0.88
CA ASP A 59 -12.88 -22.99 -0.10
C ASP A 59 -14.31 -22.58 0.26
N VAL A 60 -15.14 -22.36 -0.77
CA VAL A 60 -16.59 -22.23 -0.57
C VAL A 60 -17.13 -23.54 -0.03
N GLY A 61 -17.86 -23.47 1.08
CA GLY A 61 -18.35 -24.62 1.83
C GLY A 61 -17.56 -24.93 3.11
N ASP A 62 -16.37 -24.36 3.30
CA ASP A 62 -15.60 -24.54 4.53
C ASP A 62 -16.36 -23.95 5.73
N PHE A 63 -16.38 -24.70 6.84
CA PHE A 63 -16.80 -24.17 8.14
C PHE A 63 -15.60 -23.55 8.84
N VAL A 64 -15.57 -22.23 8.93
CA VAL A 64 -14.43 -21.47 9.44
C VAL A 64 -14.76 -20.73 10.73
N ARG A 65 -13.71 -20.40 11.49
CA ARG A 65 -13.77 -19.45 12.62
C ARG A 65 -12.94 -18.23 12.26
N ILE A 66 -13.52 -17.03 12.38
CA ILE A 66 -12.89 -15.78 11.96
C ILE A 66 -12.85 -14.82 13.14
N ALA A 67 -11.70 -14.20 13.34
CA ALA A 67 -11.50 -13.12 14.29
C ALA A 67 -11.38 -11.85 13.46
N ALA A 68 -12.26 -10.89 13.70
CA ALA A 68 -12.34 -9.68 12.90
C ALA A 68 -12.69 -8.46 13.73
N ASN A 69 -12.32 -7.29 13.23
CA ASN A 69 -12.78 -6.02 13.76
C ASN A 69 -14.05 -5.59 13.02
N PRO A 70 -15.23 -5.55 13.67
CA PRO A 70 -16.47 -5.17 13.00
C PRO A 70 -16.43 -3.74 12.46
N SER A 71 -17.10 -3.50 11.34
CA SER A 71 -17.24 -2.15 10.79
C SER A 71 -18.11 -1.28 11.71
N SER A 72 -17.69 -0.04 11.92
CA SER A 72 -18.48 0.97 12.63
C SER A 72 -19.52 1.67 11.73
N ILE A 73 -19.50 1.39 10.43
CA ILE A 73 -20.30 2.12 9.42
C ILE A 73 -21.08 1.22 8.47
N LYS A 74 -20.59 0.01 8.17
CA LYS A 74 -21.25 -0.95 7.28
C LYS A 74 -21.83 -2.10 8.10
N ASP A 75 -23.13 -2.34 7.94
CA ASP A 75 -23.80 -3.46 8.59
C ASP A 75 -23.27 -4.80 8.05
N ARG A 76 -22.96 -5.74 8.95
CA ARG A 76 -22.41 -7.07 8.64
C ARG A 76 -21.13 -7.06 7.79
N ASP A 77 -20.27 -6.08 8.01
CA ASP A 77 -18.93 -5.99 7.42
C ASP A 77 -17.87 -5.99 8.53
N ALA A 78 -16.73 -6.65 8.32
CA ALA A 78 -15.65 -6.68 9.29
C ALA A 78 -14.27 -6.81 8.61
N LEU A 79 -13.24 -6.26 9.26
CA LEU A 79 -11.84 -6.43 8.84
C LEU A 79 -11.29 -7.70 9.47
N ALA A 80 -11.07 -8.74 8.67
CA ALA A 80 -10.51 -10.00 9.09
C ALA A 80 -9.08 -9.86 9.59
N LYS A 81 -8.82 -10.46 10.75
CA LYS A 81 -7.51 -10.51 11.39
C LYS A 81 -6.91 -11.91 11.32
N ASN A 82 -7.74 -12.91 11.58
CA ASN A 82 -7.35 -14.33 11.59
C ASN A 82 -8.53 -15.18 11.08
N LEU A 83 -8.21 -16.30 10.46
CA LEU A 83 -9.17 -17.32 10.01
C LEU A 83 -8.63 -18.71 10.38
N LEU A 84 -9.41 -19.53 11.07
CA LEU A 84 -9.10 -20.92 11.34
C LEU A 84 -9.89 -21.81 10.39
N ARG A 85 -9.17 -22.65 9.65
CA ARG A 85 -9.72 -23.63 8.71
C ARG A 85 -10.25 -24.88 9.42
N PRO A 86 -11.10 -25.68 8.76
CA PRO A 86 -11.59 -26.96 9.29
C PRO A 86 -10.49 -27.96 9.64
N ASP A 87 -9.35 -27.92 8.93
CA ASP A 87 -8.20 -28.80 9.14
C ASP A 87 -7.29 -28.37 10.32
N GLY A 88 -7.62 -27.26 10.99
CA GLY A 88 -6.88 -26.76 12.15
C GLY A 88 -5.74 -25.81 11.82
N VAL A 89 -5.51 -25.52 10.53
CA VAL A 89 -4.51 -24.52 10.11
C VAL A 89 -5.10 -23.11 10.31
N GLU A 90 -4.35 -22.24 10.99
CA GLU A 90 -4.72 -20.84 11.14
C GLU A 90 -4.06 -19.96 10.08
N ILE A 91 -4.85 -19.11 9.44
CA ILE A 91 -4.39 -18.08 8.50
C ILE A 91 -4.38 -16.74 9.23
N VAL A 92 -3.19 -16.16 9.38
CA VAL A 92 -3.02 -14.81 9.92
C VAL A 92 -3.11 -13.81 8.77
N LEU A 93 -4.20 -13.04 8.72
CA LEU A 93 -4.60 -12.22 7.57
C LEU A 93 -4.17 -10.75 7.68
N HIS A 94 -3.68 -10.29 8.83
CA HIS A 94 -3.36 -8.87 9.03
C HIS A 94 -2.05 -8.65 9.80
N PRO A 95 -1.17 -7.68 9.40
CA PRO A 95 0.20 -7.58 9.94
C PRO A 95 0.30 -7.28 11.44
N THR A 96 -0.75 -6.73 12.03
CA THR A 96 -0.83 -6.45 13.48
C THR A 96 -1.34 -7.62 14.31
N SER A 97 -1.73 -8.73 13.67
CA SER A 97 -2.30 -9.90 14.33
C SER A 97 -1.21 -10.91 14.69
N ARG A 98 -1.50 -11.74 15.69
CA ARG A 98 -0.74 -12.94 16.04
C ARG A 98 -1.66 -14.17 15.87
N PRO A 99 -1.11 -15.40 15.77
CA PRO A 99 -1.92 -16.61 15.87
C PRO A 99 -2.74 -16.60 17.16
N LEU A 100 -4.00 -17.01 17.08
CA LEU A 100 -4.98 -16.96 18.17
C LEU A 100 -5.38 -18.35 18.65
N TRP A 101 -5.42 -19.33 17.75
CA TRP A 101 -6.02 -20.64 18.00
C TRP A 101 -5.11 -21.81 17.69
N SER A 102 -4.17 -21.67 16.75
CA SER A 102 -3.30 -22.75 16.32
C SER A 102 -1.82 -22.38 16.38
N ASN A 103 -0.99 -23.36 16.72
CA ASN A 103 0.47 -23.29 16.53
C ASN A 103 0.87 -23.69 15.10
N ASP A 104 -0.05 -24.28 14.34
CA ASP A 104 0.09 -24.55 12.91
C ASP A 104 -0.58 -23.41 12.14
N PHE A 105 0.22 -22.45 11.68
CA PHE A 105 -0.30 -21.24 11.05
C PHE A 105 0.55 -20.80 9.86
N VAL A 106 -0.11 -20.13 8.92
CA VAL A 106 0.48 -19.42 7.78
C VAL A 106 0.02 -17.98 7.79
N GLY A 107 0.86 -17.05 7.33
CA GLY A 107 0.42 -15.70 7.04
C GLY A 107 1.43 -14.61 7.39
N VAL A 108 0.90 -13.41 7.59
CA VAL A 108 1.71 -12.18 7.63
C VAL A 108 2.50 -11.99 8.92
N TYR A 109 2.14 -12.71 9.99
CA TYR A 109 2.80 -12.61 11.30
C TYR A 109 4.21 -13.22 11.28
N ASN A 110 5.14 -12.57 12.00
CA ASN A 110 6.52 -13.02 12.22
C ASN A 110 7.34 -13.30 10.95
N ARG A 111 6.95 -12.71 9.82
CA ARG A 111 7.72 -12.81 8.59
C ARG A 111 8.91 -11.84 8.65
N SER A 112 10.11 -12.41 8.77
CA SER A 112 11.35 -11.70 8.49
C SER A 112 11.63 -11.74 7.00
N ILE A 113 11.81 -10.57 6.43
CA ILE A 113 11.94 -10.30 5.00
C ILE A 113 13.29 -9.66 4.69
N GLU A 114 14.14 -9.51 5.72
CA GLU A 114 15.52 -9.08 5.58
C GLU A 114 16.41 -10.15 4.91
N ASN A 115 15.90 -11.38 4.74
CA ASN A 115 16.63 -12.53 4.20
C ASN A 115 15.90 -13.19 3.03
N ASN A 116 15.39 -12.44 2.03
CA ASN A 116 15.01 -13.10 0.78
C ASN A 116 16.29 -13.49 0.01
N THR A 117 16.74 -14.72 0.21
CA THR A 117 18.03 -15.27 -0.26
C THR A 117 18.07 -15.62 -1.75
N ASN A 118 16.98 -15.39 -2.50
CA ASN A 118 16.83 -15.94 -3.83
C ASN A 118 17.40 -15.07 -4.96
N ILE A 119 17.90 -13.86 -4.65
CA ILE A 119 18.56 -13.00 -5.64
C ILE A 119 19.93 -12.56 -5.16
N ASP A 120 20.89 -12.56 -6.08
CA ASP A 120 22.23 -12.00 -5.87
C ASP A 120 22.28 -10.60 -6.49
N THR A 121 21.85 -9.62 -5.70
CA THR A 121 21.73 -8.22 -6.13
C THR A 121 23.06 -7.61 -6.54
N VAL A 122 24.18 -8.09 -5.96
CA VAL A 122 25.55 -7.65 -6.27
C VAL A 122 25.95 -8.16 -7.64
N SER A 123 25.79 -9.47 -7.91
CA SER A 123 26.12 -10.05 -9.20
C SER A 123 25.23 -9.55 -10.33
N GLU A 124 23.94 -9.29 -10.06
CA GLU A 124 23.03 -8.70 -11.04
C GLU A 124 23.40 -7.26 -11.44
N ASN A 125 23.91 -6.47 -10.48
CA ASN A 125 24.36 -5.09 -10.66
C ASN A 125 23.35 -4.18 -11.42
N LYS A 126 22.04 -4.34 -11.18
CA LYS A 126 20.98 -3.56 -11.85
C LYS A 126 20.80 -2.15 -11.27
N GLY A 127 21.45 -1.83 -10.16
CA GLY A 127 21.31 -0.56 -9.47
C GLY A 127 19.86 -0.29 -9.06
N PHE A 128 19.42 0.95 -9.32
CA PHE A 128 18.04 1.41 -9.15
C PHE A 128 17.04 0.71 -10.09
N PHE A 129 17.49 0.24 -11.27
CA PHE A 129 16.61 -0.14 -12.38
C PHE A 129 16.14 -1.59 -12.26
N ARG A 130 15.30 -1.82 -11.26
CA ARG A 130 14.69 -3.09 -10.91
C ARG A 130 13.33 -2.84 -10.23
N THR A 131 12.62 -3.92 -9.95
CA THR A 131 11.43 -3.89 -9.10
C THR A 131 11.84 -3.80 -7.62
N TRP A 132 11.21 -2.86 -6.92
CA TRP A 132 11.36 -2.60 -5.51
C TRP A 132 10.07 -2.91 -4.78
N SER A 133 10.20 -3.73 -3.75
CA SER A 133 9.08 -4.37 -3.07
C SER A 133 9.01 -3.91 -1.62
N ASN A 134 7.78 -3.77 -1.10
CA ASN A 134 7.61 -3.45 0.32
C ASN A 134 8.25 -4.56 1.16
N PRO A 135 9.04 -4.24 2.20
CA PRO A 135 9.67 -5.26 3.02
C PRO A 135 8.65 -6.26 3.57
N GLY A 136 7.53 -5.83 4.18
CA GLY A 136 6.40 -6.70 4.55
C GLY A 136 5.96 -6.53 6.00
N THR A 137 6.89 -6.58 6.95
CA THR A 137 6.68 -5.95 8.26
C THR A 137 6.70 -4.45 8.00
N PHE A 138 5.70 -3.70 8.48
CA PHE A 138 5.60 -2.25 8.27
C PHE A 138 7.00 -1.66 8.33
N PRO A 139 7.57 -1.19 7.20
CA PRO A 139 8.94 -0.72 7.19
C PRO A 139 9.08 0.29 8.31
N LYS A 140 10.25 0.32 8.98
CA LYS A 140 10.51 1.33 10.00
C LYS A 140 10.28 2.69 9.35
N LEU A 141 9.14 3.28 9.69
CA LEU A 141 8.61 4.48 9.09
C LEU A 141 8.83 5.58 10.09
N THR A 142 9.64 6.55 9.68
CA THR A 142 9.82 7.77 10.46
C THR A 142 9.11 8.87 9.68
N ALA A 143 8.17 9.56 10.32
CA ALA A 143 7.46 10.65 9.67
C ALA A 143 7.30 11.82 10.63
N HIS A 144 7.58 13.02 10.13
CA HIS A 144 7.23 14.29 10.76
C HIS A 144 6.10 14.91 9.95
N LEU A 145 4.87 14.86 10.47
CA LEU A 145 3.66 15.30 9.76
C LEU A 145 2.96 16.43 10.53
N PRO A 146 3.51 17.66 10.50
CA PRO A 146 2.99 18.85 11.18
C PRO A 146 1.72 19.39 10.51
N PHE A 147 0.62 18.62 10.58
CA PHE A 147 -0.64 18.98 9.94
C PHE A 147 -1.21 20.31 10.47
N THR A 148 -1.77 21.11 9.58
CA THR A 148 -2.61 22.25 9.98
C THR A 148 -3.96 21.77 10.51
N ASP A 149 -4.61 22.59 11.35
CA ASP A 149 -5.98 22.29 11.81
C ASP A 149 -6.96 22.15 10.65
N ARG A 150 -6.80 22.97 9.59
CA ARG A 150 -7.64 22.90 8.39
C ARG A 150 -7.49 21.56 7.65
N ALA A 151 -6.26 21.06 7.53
CA ALA A 151 -6.00 19.76 6.92
C ALA A 151 -6.63 18.62 7.72
N LEU A 152 -6.55 18.67 9.05
CA LEU A 152 -7.19 17.69 9.92
C LEU A 152 -8.72 17.75 9.83
N GLN A 153 -9.30 18.96 9.80
CA GLN A 153 -10.74 19.15 9.65
C GLN A 153 -11.27 18.59 8.32
N SER A 154 -10.47 18.63 7.25
CA SER A 154 -10.88 18.08 5.95
C SER A 154 -11.19 16.58 5.97
N ARG A 155 -10.67 15.83 6.96
CA ARG A 155 -11.00 14.41 7.17
C ARG A 155 -12.47 14.19 7.54
N ASN A 156 -13.13 15.20 8.12
CA ASN A 156 -14.55 15.10 8.48
C ASN A 156 -15.47 15.15 7.24
N GLU A 157 -14.96 15.66 6.12
CA GLU A 157 -15.67 15.69 4.84
C GLU A 157 -15.42 14.42 4.02
N TRP A 158 -14.58 13.50 4.52
CA TRP A 158 -14.18 12.30 3.82
C TRP A 158 -15.24 11.22 3.93
N ASP A 159 -15.84 10.85 2.80
CA ASP A 159 -16.69 9.67 2.73
C ASP A 159 -15.83 8.41 2.62
N VAL A 160 -15.67 7.72 3.74
CA VAL A 160 -14.98 6.44 3.82
C VAL A 160 -15.68 5.31 3.06
N THR A 161 -16.96 5.47 2.71
CA THR A 161 -17.75 4.49 1.95
C THR A 161 -17.77 4.77 0.44
N ASP A 162 -17.59 6.02 0.03
CA ASP A 162 -17.54 6.44 -1.37
C ASP A 162 -16.33 7.36 -1.65
N ASN A 163 -15.20 6.73 -1.99
CA ASN A 163 -13.95 7.42 -2.29
C ASN A 163 -13.23 6.87 -3.52
N PHE A 164 -12.11 7.52 -3.87
CA PHE A 164 -11.30 7.14 -5.03
C PHE A 164 -10.90 5.66 -5.01
N ALA A 165 -10.58 5.11 -3.82
CA ALA A 165 -10.13 3.72 -3.72
C ALA A 165 -11.29 2.75 -3.99
N THR A 166 -12.48 3.02 -3.43
CA THR A 166 -13.68 2.20 -3.69
C THR A 166 -14.17 2.31 -5.12
N ARG A 167 -13.85 3.40 -5.82
CA ARG A 167 -14.18 3.63 -7.24
C ARG A 167 -13.08 3.19 -8.21
N CYS A 168 -12.04 2.52 -7.73
CA CYS A 168 -10.87 2.12 -8.54
C CYS A 168 -10.21 3.31 -9.28
N GLU A 169 -10.34 4.53 -8.75
CA GLU A 169 -9.73 5.73 -9.31
C GLU A 169 -8.24 5.77 -8.92
N PRO A 170 -7.31 5.90 -9.89
CA PRO A 170 -5.89 5.89 -9.60
C PRO A 170 -5.43 7.01 -8.66
N GLU A 171 -4.69 6.64 -7.61
CA GLU A 171 -4.09 7.55 -6.61
C GLU A 171 -2.92 8.38 -7.14
N GLY A 172 -2.83 9.64 -6.74
CA GLY A 172 -1.74 10.54 -7.11
C GLY A 172 -0.59 10.68 -6.10
N MET A 173 0.26 11.67 -6.34
CA MET A 173 1.39 12.00 -5.46
C MET A 173 0.94 12.71 -4.17
N PRO A 174 1.59 12.49 -3.01
CA PRO A 174 2.68 11.54 -2.78
C PRO A 174 2.20 10.09 -2.54
N ARG A 175 0.89 9.89 -2.37
CA ARG A 175 0.29 8.66 -1.84
C ARG A 175 0.70 7.41 -2.62
N ILE A 176 0.70 7.47 -3.95
CA ILE A 176 0.98 6.34 -4.85
C ILE A 176 2.33 5.67 -4.53
N MET A 177 3.34 6.44 -4.11
CA MET A 177 4.68 5.97 -3.78
C MET A 177 4.82 5.41 -2.36
N ARG A 178 3.74 5.38 -1.56
CA ARG A 178 3.74 4.86 -0.18
C ARG A 178 2.84 3.64 0.02
N ASN A 179 2.28 3.09 -1.06
CA ASN A 179 1.44 1.90 -0.97
C ASN A 179 2.25 0.63 -0.75
N PRO A 180 1.65 -0.47 -0.29
CA PRO A 180 2.38 -1.72 -0.09
C PRO A 180 2.79 -2.40 -1.40
N HIS A 181 2.14 -2.10 -2.52
CA HIS A 181 2.45 -2.69 -3.83
C HIS A 181 3.82 -2.25 -4.37
N PRO A 182 4.50 -3.11 -5.14
CA PRO A 182 5.82 -2.83 -5.67
C PRO A 182 5.78 -1.79 -6.79
N TYR A 183 6.95 -1.24 -7.09
CA TYR A 183 7.16 -0.41 -8.27
C TYR A 183 8.49 -0.72 -8.94
N GLU A 184 8.61 -0.39 -10.22
CA GLU A 184 9.79 -0.63 -11.03
C GLU A 184 10.33 0.70 -11.58
N PHE A 185 11.65 0.90 -11.44
CA PHE A 185 12.36 1.99 -12.12
C PHE A 185 12.89 1.50 -13.46
N ILE A 186 12.58 2.21 -14.54
CA ILE A 186 13.00 1.88 -15.90
C ILE A 186 13.78 3.05 -16.48
N ASN A 187 15.00 2.77 -16.93
CA ASN A 187 15.86 3.77 -17.57
C ASN A 187 15.54 3.86 -19.08
N LEU A 188 15.08 5.02 -19.53
CA LEU A 188 14.86 5.35 -20.94
C LEU A 188 15.83 6.44 -21.43
N GLY A 189 17.02 6.53 -20.80
CA GLY A 189 18.07 7.48 -21.10
C GLY A 189 17.83 8.84 -20.44
N LYS A 190 17.08 9.69 -21.14
CA LYS A 190 16.76 11.07 -20.70
C LYS A 190 15.55 11.13 -19.75
N ILE A 191 14.89 9.99 -19.61
CA ILE A 191 13.68 9.80 -18.82
C ILE A 191 13.89 8.56 -17.96
N ILE A 192 13.39 8.62 -16.74
CA ILE A 192 13.15 7.45 -15.90
C ILE A 192 11.63 7.27 -15.77
N GLU A 193 11.13 6.09 -16.09
CA GLU A 193 9.75 5.72 -15.75
C GLU A 193 9.72 5.01 -14.41
N ILE A 194 8.75 5.36 -13.57
CA ILE A 194 8.42 4.62 -12.36
C ILE A 194 7.05 4.00 -12.57
N LYS A 195 7.01 2.68 -12.75
CA LYS A 195 5.77 1.92 -12.93
C LYS A 195 5.34 1.36 -11.59
N THR A 196 4.09 1.58 -11.20
CA THR A 196 3.54 1.03 -9.96
C THR A 196 2.57 -0.09 -10.28
N GLU A 197 2.68 -1.21 -9.57
CA GLU A 197 1.66 -2.28 -9.68
C GLU A 197 0.30 -1.77 -9.22
N LEU A 198 0.22 -0.91 -8.21
CA LEU A 198 -1.06 -0.31 -7.84
C LEU A 198 -1.54 0.64 -8.96
N TYR A 199 -2.75 0.39 -9.48
CA TYR A 199 -3.41 1.15 -10.56
C TYR A 199 -2.66 1.21 -11.90
N ASP A 200 -1.66 0.34 -12.13
CA ASP A 200 -0.87 0.30 -13.37
C ASP A 200 -0.32 1.69 -13.77
N THR A 201 0.06 2.51 -12.78
CA THR A 201 0.44 3.91 -13.05
C THR A 201 1.86 4.00 -13.57
N VAL A 202 2.08 4.94 -14.49
CA VAL A 202 3.40 5.24 -15.03
C VAL A 202 3.72 6.70 -14.73
N ARG A 203 4.69 6.94 -13.83
CA ARG A 203 5.21 8.28 -13.53
C ARG A 203 6.46 8.53 -14.36
N THR A 204 6.48 9.63 -15.09
CA THR A 204 7.62 10.07 -15.90
C THR A 204 8.49 11.03 -15.11
N VAL A 205 9.78 10.74 -15.02
CA VAL A 205 10.79 11.61 -14.41
C VAL A 205 11.74 12.10 -15.49
N HIS A 206 11.78 13.41 -15.70
CA HIS A 206 12.63 14.06 -16.69
C HIS A 206 14.03 14.33 -16.12
N MET A 207 15.08 13.76 -16.72
CA MET A 207 16.45 13.79 -16.15
C MET A 207 17.36 14.89 -16.74
N GLU A 208 16.96 15.55 -17.82
CA GLU A 208 17.83 16.50 -18.54
C GLU A 208 17.75 17.95 -18.06
N ASP A 209 16.63 18.31 -17.42
CA ASP A 209 16.38 19.68 -16.99
C ASP A 209 15.81 19.67 -15.57
N SER A 210 16.62 20.15 -14.62
CA SER A 210 16.23 20.32 -13.23
C SER A 210 15.21 21.46 -13.03
N SER A 211 15.00 22.30 -14.04
CA SER A 211 14.08 23.41 -13.96
C SER A 211 12.63 22.94 -14.10
N MET A 212 11.77 23.47 -13.23
CA MET A 212 10.35 23.16 -13.28
C MET A 212 9.70 24.02 -14.38
N PRO A 213 9.05 23.41 -15.37
CA PRO A 213 8.36 24.15 -16.42
C PRO A 213 7.20 24.95 -15.81
N THR A 214 6.96 26.15 -16.33
CA THR A 214 5.94 27.08 -15.80
C THR A 214 4.57 26.92 -16.45
N ASN A 215 4.47 26.27 -17.61
CA ASN A 215 3.24 26.12 -18.39
C ASN A 215 2.91 24.63 -18.62
N ILE A 216 2.73 23.88 -17.55
CA ILE A 216 2.24 22.50 -17.62
C ILE A 216 0.90 22.40 -16.92
N ASN A 217 -0.05 21.71 -17.57
CA ASN A 217 -1.32 21.39 -16.96
C ASN A 217 -1.09 20.42 -15.79
N PRO A 218 -1.63 20.71 -14.58
CA PRO A 218 -1.52 19.81 -13.46
C PRO A 218 -2.08 18.41 -13.75
N SER A 219 -1.46 17.41 -13.13
CA SER A 219 -1.90 16.02 -13.20
C SER A 219 -1.86 15.38 -11.82
N ARG A 220 -2.51 14.22 -11.67
CA ARG A 220 -2.52 13.49 -10.40
C ARG A 220 -1.11 13.02 -9.98
N LEU A 221 -0.24 12.77 -10.95
CA LEU A 221 1.17 12.39 -10.72
C LEU A 221 2.11 13.60 -10.69
N GLY A 222 1.62 14.78 -11.07
CA GLY A 222 2.42 15.98 -11.23
C GLY A 222 3.34 15.94 -12.45
N TYR A 223 4.32 16.84 -12.43
CA TYR A 223 5.49 16.84 -13.28
C TYR A 223 6.72 16.59 -12.41
N SER A 224 7.50 15.56 -12.74
CA SER A 224 8.70 15.18 -11.98
C SER A 224 9.97 15.49 -12.78
N SER A 225 10.88 16.24 -12.17
CA SER A 225 12.23 16.50 -12.67
C SER A 225 13.25 15.83 -11.74
N GLY A 226 14.21 15.11 -12.31
CA GLY A 226 15.18 14.31 -11.56
C GLY A 226 16.62 14.68 -11.87
N TYR A 227 17.51 14.44 -10.91
CA TYR A 227 18.95 14.57 -11.08
C TYR A 227 19.70 13.62 -10.14
N TRP A 228 20.97 13.35 -10.48
CA TRP A 228 21.87 12.55 -9.65
C TRP A 228 22.68 13.46 -8.74
N GLU A 229 22.74 13.14 -7.45
CA GLU A 229 23.55 13.85 -6.46
C GLU A 229 24.26 12.85 -5.56
N ASN A 230 25.60 12.79 -5.63
CA ASN A 230 26.42 11.87 -4.85
C ASN A 230 26.02 10.37 -4.98
N GLY A 231 25.43 9.98 -6.11
CA GLY A 231 24.94 8.62 -6.35
C GLY A 231 23.47 8.39 -5.98
N ASP A 232 22.83 9.35 -5.32
CA ASP A 232 21.39 9.34 -5.05
C ASP A 232 20.60 9.88 -6.24
N LEU A 233 19.41 9.32 -6.46
CA LEU A 233 18.42 9.90 -7.35
C LEU A 233 17.55 10.87 -6.56
N VAL A 234 17.60 12.15 -6.91
CA VAL A 234 16.75 13.19 -6.32
C VAL A 234 15.69 13.58 -7.34
N ILE A 235 14.42 13.59 -6.93
CA ILE A 235 13.26 13.90 -7.78
C ILE A 235 12.44 15.01 -7.15
N LYS A 236 12.21 16.09 -7.90
CA LYS A 236 11.33 17.20 -7.53
C LYS A 236 10.04 17.08 -8.32
N THR A 237 8.90 17.11 -7.63
CA THR A 237 7.57 17.00 -8.23
C THR A 237 6.70 18.19 -7.84
N SER A 238 6.03 18.80 -8.82
CA SER A 238 5.00 19.85 -8.63
C SER A 238 3.89 19.71 -9.68
N HIS A 239 3.00 20.71 -9.81
CA HIS A 239 1.83 20.65 -10.72
C HIS A 239 0.93 19.44 -10.42
N ILE A 240 0.74 19.15 -9.12
CA ILE A 240 -0.07 18.02 -8.67
C ILE A 240 -1.50 18.53 -8.46
N ASN A 241 -2.48 17.92 -9.13
CA ASN A 241 -3.90 18.18 -8.86
C ASN A 241 -4.59 17.07 -8.05
N TRP A 242 -3.82 16.08 -7.58
CA TRP A 242 -4.34 15.08 -6.66
C TRP A 242 -4.65 15.73 -5.31
N PRO A 243 -5.89 15.69 -4.81
CA PRO A 243 -6.28 16.54 -3.70
C PRO A 243 -6.00 15.93 -2.32
N TYR A 244 -5.42 14.72 -2.24
CA TYR A 244 -5.28 14.00 -0.98
C TYR A 244 -3.84 13.57 -0.66
N PHE A 245 -3.38 13.89 0.55
CA PHE A 245 -2.10 13.41 1.06
C PHE A 245 -2.14 11.92 1.47
N ASP A 246 -3.28 11.46 1.98
CA ASP A 246 -3.51 10.11 2.49
C ASP A 246 -4.87 9.54 2.03
N ASN A 247 -5.22 8.32 2.46
CA ASN A 247 -6.51 7.67 2.17
C ASN A 247 -7.55 7.86 3.28
N ILE A 248 -7.35 8.83 4.17
CA ILE A 248 -8.31 9.18 5.23
C ILE A 248 -8.81 10.61 5.07
N GLY A 249 -8.65 11.17 3.87
CA GLY A 249 -9.22 12.45 3.47
C GLY A 249 -8.43 13.68 3.89
N THR A 250 -7.15 13.56 4.26
CA THR A 250 -6.33 14.74 4.49
C THR A 250 -6.08 15.46 3.17
N LYS A 251 -6.68 16.63 2.98
CA LYS A 251 -6.53 17.42 1.76
C LYS A 251 -5.13 18.03 1.63
N GLN A 252 -4.70 18.18 0.38
CA GLN A 252 -3.55 18.97 -0.07
C GLN A 252 -3.93 19.93 -1.18
N SER A 253 -3.17 21.02 -1.33
CA SER A 253 -3.40 22.03 -2.35
C SER A 253 -2.67 21.73 -3.66
N GLU A 254 -3.05 22.40 -4.74
CA GLU A 254 -2.33 22.32 -6.02
C GLU A 254 -0.95 22.99 -6.00
N ASN A 255 -0.64 23.75 -4.94
CA ASN A 255 0.68 24.35 -4.71
C ASN A 255 1.65 23.38 -4.03
N VAL A 256 1.24 22.13 -3.78
CA VAL A 256 2.08 21.11 -3.17
C VAL A 256 3.33 20.86 -4.02
N THR A 257 4.47 20.81 -3.34
CA THR A 257 5.76 20.44 -3.93
C THR A 257 6.40 19.35 -3.09
N ILE A 258 7.02 18.37 -3.76
CA ILE A 258 7.62 17.20 -3.13
C ILE A 258 9.04 17.07 -3.65
N GLU A 259 9.99 16.86 -2.75
CA GLU A 259 11.35 16.44 -3.07
C GLU A 259 11.59 15.05 -2.50
N GLU A 260 11.81 14.08 -3.38
CA GLU A 260 12.11 12.68 -3.06
C GLU A 260 13.62 12.43 -3.22
N ARG A 261 14.20 11.63 -2.34
CA ARG A 261 15.57 11.13 -2.43
C ARG A 261 15.55 9.61 -2.31
N TYR A 262 16.20 8.97 -3.27
CA TYR A 262 16.37 7.53 -3.33
C TYR A 262 17.87 7.19 -3.22
N THR A 263 18.23 6.41 -2.21
CA THR A 263 19.62 5.99 -1.94
C THR A 263 19.71 4.47 -1.99
N LEU A 264 20.63 3.96 -2.81
CA LEU A 264 20.85 2.53 -2.96
C LEU A 264 21.85 2.04 -1.90
N SER A 265 21.57 0.91 -1.25
CA SER A 265 22.54 0.25 -0.38
C SER A 265 23.74 -0.30 -1.16
N ASN A 266 24.89 -0.47 -0.50
CA ASN A 266 26.12 -0.98 -1.14
C ASN A 266 25.94 -2.37 -1.78
N ASP A 267 25.12 -3.22 -1.18
CA ASP A 267 24.78 -4.55 -1.68
C ASP A 267 23.59 -4.54 -2.67
N GLN A 268 23.02 -3.37 -2.97
CA GLN A 268 21.86 -3.17 -3.85
C GLN A 268 20.59 -3.93 -3.45
N ASN A 269 20.48 -4.38 -2.20
CA ASN A 269 19.27 -5.08 -1.71
C ASN A 269 18.23 -4.15 -1.10
N ARG A 270 18.59 -2.90 -0.77
CA ARG A 270 17.73 -1.89 -0.16
C ARG A 270 17.77 -0.60 -0.98
N LEU A 271 16.59 -0.02 -1.17
CA LEU A 271 16.40 1.32 -1.69
C LEU A 271 15.81 2.18 -0.57
N TYR A 272 16.64 2.98 0.07
CA TYR A 272 16.19 3.96 1.05
C TYR A 272 15.41 5.06 0.33
N TYR A 273 14.28 5.43 0.90
CA TYR A 273 13.37 6.41 0.35
C TYR A 273 13.07 7.47 1.40
N HIS A 274 13.43 8.71 1.10
CA HIS A 274 13.06 9.88 1.87
C HIS A 274 12.24 10.81 0.98
N PHE A 275 11.23 11.47 1.52
CA PHE A 275 10.69 12.67 0.88
C PHE A 275 10.44 13.79 1.87
N SER A 276 10.56 15.01 1.37
CA SER A 276 10.06 16.22 2.00
C SER A 276 8.90 16.78 1.17
N ILE A 277 7.88 17.31 1.84
CA ILE A 277 6.69 17.87 1.20
C ILE A 277 6.39 19.23 1.78
N LYS A 278 6.15 20.20 0.89
CA LYS A 278 5.79 21.56 1.22
C LYS A 278 4.42 21.87 0.63
N ASP A 279 3.47 22.10 1.52
CA ASP A 279 2.15 22.64 1.21
C ASP A 279 1.61 23.35 2.45
N SER A 280 1.47 24.68 2.38
CA SER A 280 0.97 25.48 3.51
C SER A 280 -0.50 25.24 3.81
N TYR A 281 -1.26 24.60 2.91
CA TYR A 281 -2.60 24.13 3.23
C TYR A 281 -2.52 22.95 4.18
N THR A 282 -1.73 21.92 3.85
CA THR A 282 -1.66 20.67 4.61
C THR A 282 -0.81 20.77 5.86
N PHE A 283 0.32 21.47 5.80
CA PHE A 283 1.35 21.48 6.85
C PHE A 283 1.77 22.90 7.25
N TYR A 284 2.03 23.14 8.54
CA TYR A 284 2.51 24.46 9.01
C TYR A 284 4.03 24.65 8.85
N GLU A 285 4.77 23.56 8.60
CA GLU A 285 6.18 23.54 8.22
C GLU A 285 6.44 22.36 7.26
N ILE A 286 7.68 22.17 6.81
CA ILE A 286 8.01 21.06 5.90
C ILE A 286 7.77 19.73 6.62
N ALA A 287 6.95 18.87 6.00
CA ALA A 287 6.75 17.52 6.48
C ALA A 287 7.74 16.56 5.82
N THR A 288 8.14 15.51 6.54
CA THR A 288 9.11 14.51 6.06
C THR A 288 8.63 13.09 6.30
N PHE A 289 9.14 12.17 5.48
CA PHE A 289 8.84 10.76 5.55
C PHE A 289 10.06 9.95 5.13
N GLU A 290 10.34 8.88 5.85
CA GLU A 290 11.44 7.97 5.59
C GLU A 290 10.98 6.52 5.65
N SER A 291 11.45 5.73 4.70
CA SER A 291 11.22 4.31 4.60
C SER A 291 12.31 3.65 3.75
N TYR A 292 12.15 2.36 3.45
CA TYR A 292 12.98 1.67 2.47
C TYR A 292 12.20 0.57 1.78
N TRP A 293 12.67 0.22 0.60
CA TRP A 293 12.19 -0.89 -0.22
C TRP A 293 13.27 -1.94 -0.35
N VAL A 294 12.89 -3.16 -0.72
CA VAL A 294 13.82 -4.27 -0.87
C VAL A 294 13.75 -4.87 -2.27
N ALA A 295 14.89 -5.31 -2.78
CA ALA A 295 14.94 -6.08 -4.01
C ALA A 295 14.57 -7.54 -3.71
N LEU A 296 13.52 -8.06 -4.36
CA LEU A 296 13.06 -9.45 -4.17
C LEU A 296 13.08 -10.29 -5.44
N GLY A 297 13.40 -9.69 -6.59
CA GLY A 297 13.38 -10.37 -7.89
C GLY A 297 11.97 -10.58 -8.45
N GLU A 298 10.98 -9.89 -7.87
CA GLU A 298 9.59 -9.92 -8.32
C GLU A 298 9.41 -9.13 -9.61
N SER A 299 8.36 -9.44 -10.36
CA SER A 299 7.88 -8.63 -11.50
C SER A 299 6.55 -8.00 -11.13
N LEU A 300 6.22 -6.86 -11.73
CA LEU A 300 4.92 -6.23 -11.52
C LEU A 300 3.81 -7.07 -12.16
N GLU A 301 2.73 -7.30 -11.43
CA GLU A 301 1.53 -7.94 -11.96
C GLU A 301 0.52 -6.87 -12.42
N PRO A 302 -0.34 -7.14 -13.42
CA PRO A 302 -1.41 -6.22 -13.78
C PRO A 302 -2.38 -5.98 -12.62
N TYR A 303 -2.67 -4.71 -12.30
CA TYR A 303 -3.54 -4.37 -11.16
C TYR A 303 -4.97 -4.86 -11.36
N ASN A 304 -5.57 -4.58 -12.52
CA ASN A 304 -6.93 -4.99 -12.87
C ASN A 304 -7.96 -4.75 -11.74
N CYS A 305 -8.03 -3.52 -11.20
CA CYS A 305 -9.03 -3.17 -10.20
C CYS A 305 -10.45 -3.46 -10.69
N ARG A 306 -11.29 -4.04 -9.83
CA ARG A 306 -12.71 -4.30 -10.13
C ARG A 306 -13.57 -3.80 -8.99
N LEU A 307 -14.60 -3.01 -9.30
CA LEU A 307 -15.58 -2.53 -8.33
C LEU A 307 -16.25 -3.72 -7.62
N TYR A 308 -16.45 -3.60 -6.30
CA TYR A 308 -17.10 -4.62 -5.49
C TYR A 308 -18.59 -4.71 -5.77
#